data_AF-A0A7D8Z282-F1
#
_entry.id   AF-A0A7D8Z282-F1
#
_cell.length_a   1.000
_cell.length_b   1.000
_cell.length_c   1.000
_cell.angle_alpha   90.00
_cell.angle_beta   90.00
_cell.angle_gamma   90.00
#
_symmetry.space_group_name_H-M   'P 1'
#
loop_
_entity.id
_entity.type
_entity.pdbx_description
1 polymer ?
#
loop_
_entity_poly.entity_id
_entity_poly.type
_entity_poly.pdbx_seq_one_letter_code
_entity_poly.pdbx_strand_id
1 'polypeptide(L)'
;MDKLSTAENEARMQRGDLYYAFTPSLVATRKKQQHACRKYVEACNSESPPRRLLVELWKNVTNDDTPLPAPGASVEEDDAILKDEPWVDAPIKVDYGFNV
;
A
#
# COMPACT_ATOMS: atom_id res chain seq x y z
N MET A 1 9.23 35.15 2.85
CA MET A 1 9.39 33.76 2.38
C MET A 1 8.26 33.49 1.43
N ASP A 2 8.56 33.31 0.15
CA ASP A 2 7.55 32.90 -0.82
C ASP A 2 6.93 31.57 -0.37
N LYS A 3 5.61 31.51 -0.34
CA LYS A 3 4.90 30.26 0.00
C LYS A 3 5.20 29.25 -1.10
N LEU A 4 5.95 28.21 -0.75
CA LEU A 4 6.15 27.05 -1.61
C LEU A 4 4.79 26.48 -2.01
N SER A 5 4.61 26.15 -3.29
CA SER A 5 3.40 25.46 -3.72
C SER A 5 3.35 24.04 -3.14
N THR A 6 2.15 23.49 -2.95
CA THR A 6 2.00 22.10 -2.49
C THR A 6 2.73 21.11 -3.42
N ALA A 7 2.63 21.33 -4.73
CA ALA A 7 3.29 20.48 -5.74
C ALA A 7 4.82 20.50 -5.60
N GLU A 8 5.42 21.69 -5.41
CA GLU A 8 6.87 21.77 -5.22
C GLU A 8 7.31 21.17 -3.88
N ASN A 9 6.52 21.34 -2.82
CA ASN A 9 6.79 20.68 -1.54
C ASN A 9 6.81 19.14 -1.65
N GLU A 10 5.88 18.57 -2.40
CA GLU A 10 5.83 17.13 -2.66
C GLU A 10 6.97 16.68 -3.58
N ALA A 11 7.34 17.48 -4.58
CA ALA A 11 8.48 17.18 -5.44
C ALA A 11 9.80 17.16 -4.66
N ARG A 12 9.96 18.05 -3.66
CA ARG A 12 11.10 18.02 -2.72
C ARG A 12 11.16 16.73 -1.92
N MET A 13 10.02 16.27 -1.37
CA MET A 13 9.95 14.99 -0.67
C MET A 13 10.44 13.83 -1.56
N GLN A 14 10.01 13.77 -2.82
CA GLN A 14 10.40 12.70 -3.75
C GLN A 14 11.89 12.72 -4.13
N ARG A 15 12.50 13.91 -4.20
CA ARG A 15 13.92 14.07 -4.55
C ARG A 15 14.86 14.01 -3.33
N GLY A 16 14.31 13.89 -2.12
CA GLY A 16 15.09 13.85 -0.87
C GLY A 16 15.49 15.22 -0.31
N ASP A 17 14.88 16.30 -0.81
CA ASP A 17 15.08 17.66 -0.29
C ASP A 17 14.27 17.91 0.99
N LEU A 18 14.65 18.94 1.75
CA LEU A 18 13.86 19.39 2.90
C LEU A 18 12.47 19.87 2.44
N TYR A 19 11.42 19.26 3.00
CA TYR A 19 10.02 19.57 2.72
C TYR A 19 9.22 19.75 4.02
N TYR A 20 8.06 20.38 3.91
CA TYR A 20 7.10 20.52 5.01
C TYR A 20 6.14 19.32 5.04
N ALA A 21 6.24 18.48 6.06
CA ALA A 21 5.50 17.21 6.13
C ALA A 21 4.00 17.34 6.43
N PHE A 22 3.54 18.51 6.90
CA PHE A 22 2.18 18.70 7.41
C PHE A 22 1.27 19.45 6.43
N THR A 23 1.53 19.35 5.12
CA THR A 23 0.54 19.82 4.14
C THR A 23 -0.74 18.97 4.24
N PRO A 24 -1.92 19.55 3.97
CA PRO A 24 -3.18 18.80 3.96
C PRO A 24 -3.14 17.56 3.07
N SER A 25 -2.47 17.64 1.90
CA SER A 25 -2.31 16.52 0.97
C SER A 25 -1.53 15.36 1.58
N LEU A 26 -0.32 15.60 2.09
CA LEU A 26 0.52 14.56 2.68
C LEU A 26 -0.11 13.94 3.93
N VAL A 27 -0.80 14.75 4.75
CA VAL A 27 -1.56 14.23 5.90
C VAL A 27 -2.70 13.33 5.45
N ALA A 28 -3.44 13.71 4.40
CA ALA A 28 -4.51 12.89 3.85
C ALA A 28 -3.99 11.56 3.28
N THR A 29 -2.88 11.59 2.54
CA THR A 29 -2.20 10.40 2.02
C THR A 29 -1.79 9.46 3.16
N ARG A 30 -1.10 9.96 4.20
CA ARG A 30 -0.72 9.12 5.34
C ARG A 30 -1.91 8.51 6.07
N LYS A 31 -3.03 9.24 6.19
CA LYS A 31 -4.27 8.70 6.78
C LYS A 31 -4.89 7.59 5.93
N LYS A 32 -4.93 7.75 4.61
CA LYS A 32 -5.41 6.70 3.67
C LYS A 32 -4.57 5.43 3.84
N GLN A 33 -3.25 5.56 3.88
CA GLN A 33 -2.31 4.45 3.98
C GLN A 33 -2.35 3.76 5.33
N GLN A 34 -2.50 4.54 6.41
CA GLN A 34 -2.74 3.99 7.74
C GLN A 34 -4.00 3.11 7.76
N HIS A 35 -5.07 3.49 7.05
CA HIS A 35 -6.28 2.68 6.95
C HIS A 35 -6.07 1.41 6.13
N ALA A 36 -5.34 1.49 5.00
CA ALA A 36 -4.99 0.31 4.20
C ALA A 36 -4.15 -0.69 5.02
N CYS A 37 -3.11 -0.21 5.72
CA CYS A 37 -2.29 -1.05 6.60
C CYS A 37 -3.13 -1.72 7.70
N ARG A 38 -4.08 -1.00 8.30
CA ARG A 38 -4.98 -1.58 9.31
C ARG A 38 -5.80 -2.74 8.74
N LYS A 39 -6.41 -2.56 7.57
CA LYS A 39 -7.19 -3.62 6.90
C LYS A 39 -6.33 -4.84 6.58
N TYR A 40 -5.12 -4.60 6.09
CA TYR A 40 -4.16 -5.68 5.81
C TYR A 40 -3.80 -6.46 7.08
N VAL A 41 -3.40 -5.77 8.15
CA VAL A 41 -3.04 -6.41 9.42
C VAL A 41 -4.23 -7.15 10.04
N GLU A 42 -5.44 -6.60 9.94
CA GLU A 42 -6.67 -7.28 10.38
C GLU A 42 -6.89 -8.59 9.63
N ALA A 43 -6.70 -8.61 8.30
CA ALA A 43 -6.81 -9.83 7.51
C ALA A 43 -5.73 -10.87 7.87
N CYS A 44 -4.47 -10.45 8.03
CA CYS A 44 -3.39 -11.35 8.43
C CYS A 44 -3.62 -12.01 9.80
N ASN A 45 -4.32 -11.33 10.71
CA ASN A 45 -4.63 -11.86 12.04
C ASN A 45 -5.87 -12.79 12.08
N SER A 46 -6.53 -13.00 10.94
CA SER A 46 -7.60 -14.01 10.85
C SER A 46 -7.01 -15.43 10.86
N GLU A 47 -7.82 -16.43 11.25
CA GLU A 47 -7.35 -17.81 11.46
C GLU A 47 -6.78 -18.47 10.19
N SER A 48 -7.33 -18.13 9.03
CA SER A 48 -6.89 -18.65 7.72
C SER A 48 -7.27 -17.69 6.60
N PRO A 49 -6.54 -16.58 6.41
CA PRO A 49 -6.83 -15.61 5.36
C PRO A 49 -6.54 -16.21 3.98
N PRO A 50 -7.46 -16.05 3.00
CA PRO A 50 -7.17 -16.43 1.62
C PRO A 50 -5.96 -15.66 1.07
N ARG A 51 -5.01 -16.34 0.42
CA ARG A 51 -3.82 -15.71 -0.17
C ARG A 51 -4.19 -14.54 -1.09
N ARG A 52 -5.18 -14.73 -1.96
CA ARG A 52 -5.67 -13.68 -2.87
C ARG A 52 -6.14 -12.43 -2.14
N LEU A 53 -6.88 -12.57 -1.05
CA LEU A 53 -7.33 -11.43 -0.24
C LEU A 53 -6.12 -10.66 0.31
N LEU A 54 -5.09 -11.36 0.80
CA LEU A 54 -3.87 -10.72 1.27
C LEU A 54 -3.16 -9.96 0.14
N VAL A 55 -3.05 -10.56 -1.05
CA VAL A 55 -2.44 -9.89 -2.21
C VAL A 55 -3.24 -8.64 -2.61
N GLU A 56 -4.57 -8.71 -2.69
CA GLU A 56 -5.43 -7.56 -2.99
C GLU A 56 -5.27 -6.43 -1.97
N LEU A 57 -5.22 -6.78 -0.68
CA LEU A 57 -4.99 -5.79 0.38
C LEU A 57 -3.56 -5.23 0.34
N TRP A 58 -2.57 -6.04 -0.04
CA TRP A 58 -1.20 -5.57 -0.22
C TRP A 58 -1.09 -4.57 -1.37
N LYS A 59 -1.71 -4.86 -2.53
CA LYS A 59 -1.80 -3.91 -3.65
C LYS A 59 -2.46 -2.59 -3.24
N ASN A 60 -3.49 -2.64 -2.39
CA ASN A 60 -4.08 -1.43 -1.80
C ASN A 60 -3.12 -0.65 -0.88
N VAL A 61 -2.24 -1.35 -0.15
CA VAL A 61 -1.20 -0.71 0.70
C VAL A 61 -0.17 0.00 -0.16
N THR A 62 0.25 -0.60 -1.28
CA THR A 62 1.28 -0.08 -2.19
C THR A 62 0.73 0.77 -3.34
N ASN A 63 -0.55 1.16 -3.28
CA ASN A 63 -1.28 1.85 -4.36
C ASN A 63 -1.01 1.22 -5.75
N ASP A 64 -0.89 -0.10 -5.81
CA ASP A 64 -0.73 -0.84 -7.05
C ASP A 64 -2.13 -1.12 -7.64
N ASP A 65 -2.46 -0.38 -8.70
CA ASP A 65 -3.75 -0.52 -9.40
C ASP A 65 -3.72 -1.63 -10.47
N THR A 66 -2.66 -2.43 -10.57
CA THR A 66 -2.62 -3.57 -11.50
C THR A 66 -3.66 -4.62 -11.08
N PRO A 67 -4.63 -4.96 -11.97
CA PRO A 67 -5.65 -5.93 -11.63
C PRO A 67 -5.02 -7.32 -11.52
N LEU A 68 -5.43 -8.09 -10.51
CA LEU A 68 -5.07 -9.49 -10.44
C LEU A 68 -5.70 -10.28 -11.59
N PRO A 69 -5.02 -11.32 -12.12
CA PRO A 69 -5.64 -12.26 -13.04
C PRO A 69 -6.88 -12.91 -12.41
N ALA A 70 -7.76 -13.44 -13.27
CA ALA A 70 -8.94 -14.17 -12.82
C ALA A 70 -8.57 -15.28 -11.82
N PRO A 71 -9.41 -15.55 -10.80
CA PRO A 71 -9.14 -16.60 -9.83
C PRO A 71 -9.05 -18.00 -10.47
N GLY A 72 -8.18 -18.84 -9.91
CA GLY A 72 -8.12 -20.27 -10.24
C GLY A 72 -9.36 -21.03 -9.78
N ALA A 73 -9.59 -22.24 -10.30
CA ALA A 73 -10.72 -23.08 -9.89
C ALA A 73 -10.47 -23.80 -8.55
N SER A 74 -9.20 -23.92 -8.14
CA SER A 74 -8.79 -24.45 -6.84
C SER A 74 -7.80 -23.50 -6.15
N VAL A 75 -7.52 -23.75 -4.86
CA VAL A 75 -6.53 -22.97 -4.09
C VAL A 75 -5.13 -23.10 -4.71
N GLU A 76 -4.77 -24.30 -5.15
CA GLU A 76 -3.46 -24.60 -5.75
C GLU A 76 -3.29 -23.90 -7.11
N GLU A 77 -4.35 -23.87 -7.92
CA GLU A 77 -4.35 -23.12 -9.18
C GLU A 77 -4.23 -21.61 -8.91
N ASP A 78 -4.93 -21.11 -7.89
CA ASP A 78 -4.88 -19.70 -7.52
C ASP A 78 -3.50 -19.29 -6.98
N ASP A 79 -2.88 -20.14 -6.16
CA ASP A 79 -1.52 -19.94 -5.67
C ASP A 79 -0.50 -19.92 -6.82
N ALA A 80 -0.69 -20.76 -7.84
CA ALA A 80 0.16 -20.75 -9.04
C ALA A 80 0.00 -19.47 -9.87
N ILE A 81 -1.21 -18.91 -9.94
CA ILE A 81 -1.48 -17.61 -10.56
C ILE A 81 -0.79 -16.48 -9.79
N LEU A 82 -0.79 -16.57 -8.46
CA LEU A 82 -0.22 -15.57 -7.54
C LEU A 82 1.25 -15.83 -7.20
N LYS A 83 1.97 -16.69 -7.93
CA LYS A 83 3.34 -17.10 -7.60
C LYS A 83 4.36 -15.94 -7.57
N ASP A 84 4.11 -14.90 -8.38
CA ASP A 84 4.98 -13.74 -8.53
C ASP A 84 4.59 -12.60 -7.56
N GLU A 85 3.47 -12.75 -6.85
CA GLU A 85 3.00 -11.79 -5.84
C GLU A 85 3.69 -12.06 -4.49
N PRO A 86 4.07 -11.00 -3.74
CA PRO A 86 4.87 -11.15 -2.54
C PRO A 86 4.10 -11.83 -1.40
N TRP A 87 4.84 -12.52 -0.54
CA TRP A 87 4.40 -12.84 0.81
C TRP A 87 4.89 -11.75 1.76
N VAL A 88 3.97 -11.11 2.48
CA VAL A 88 4.29 -10.06 3.44
C VAL A 88 3.68 -10.43 4.79
N ASP A 89 4.48 -10.38 5.84
CA ASP A 89 4.03 -10.71 7.19
C ASP A 89 3.58 -9.44 7.93
N ALA A 90 2.49 -9.57 8.69
CA ALA A 90 2.06 -8.54 9.62
C ALA A 90 2.90 -8.56 10.91
N PRO A 91 3.04 -7.42 11.64
CA PRO A 91 2.44 -6.12 11.35
C PRO A 91 3.26 -5.28 10.36
N ILE A 92 2.57 -4.47 9.56
CA ILE A 92 3.18 -3.49 8.63
C ILE A 92 2.73 -2.06 8.92
N LYS A 93 3.58 -1.10 8.56
CA LYS A 93 3.27 0.33 8.49
C LYS A 93 3.97 0.95 7.29
N VAL A 94 3.20 1.64 6.47
CA VAL A 94 3.68 2.37 5.30
C VAL A 94 3.16 3.80 5.36
N ASP A 95 4.02 4.79 5.10
CA ASP A 95 3.62 6.20 5.15
C ASP A 95 2.78 6.61 3.95
N TYR A 96 3.22 6.30 2.73
CA TYR A 96 2.61 6.89 1.52
C TYR A 96 2.07 5.88 0.50
N GLY A 97 2.39 4.59 0.67
CA GLY A 97 1.98 3.53 -0.23
C GLY A 97 2.63 3.64 -1.60
N PHE A 98 3.77 4.31 -1.68
CA PHE A 98 4.67 4.35 -2.82
C PHE A 98 6.09 4.44 -2.25
N ASN A 99 7.10 4.14 -3.05
CA ASN A 99 8.49 3.98 -2.59
C ASN A 99 8.64 2.83 -1.57
N VAL A 100 7.88 1.74 -1.78
CA VAL A 100 7.90 0.50 -1.00
C VAL A 100 8.65 -0.55 -1.78
#